data_AF-W1QEP3-F1
#
_entry.id   AF-W1QEP3-F1
#
_cell.length_a   1.000
_cell.length_b   1.000
_cell.length_c   1.000
_cell.angle_alpha   90.00
_cell.angle_beta   90.00
_cell.angle_gamma   90.00
#
_symmetry.space_group_name_H-M   'P 1'
#
loop_
_entity.id
_entity.type
_entity.pdbx_description
1 polymer ?
#
loop_
_entity_poly.entity_id
_entity_poly.type
_entity_poly.pdbx_seq_one_letter_code
_entity_poly.pdbx_strand_id
1 'polypeptide(L)'
;MRVLTSEEKEIATVSIGRKSDLTNQHLKASIWYSVSKMVEEETKKLSEDSGTDITATPRFTAALVELVYRQLTDVGEDLELFAKHAKRKTIIPEDLLMVSRKNNALRDILKEYLESLNADGNHATVAADTRRQPISDSDDPFSDLSQS
;
A
#
# COMPACT_ATOMS: atom_id res chain seq x y z
N MET A 1 -26.58 -7.98 27.76
CA MET A 1 -26.32 -8.17 26.32
C MET A 1 -27.53 -7.61 25.57
N ARG A 2 -27.42 -6.41 24.97
CA ARG A 2 -28.55 -5.78 24.27
C ARG A 2 -28.70 -6.42 22.89
N VAL A 3 -29.90 -6.91 22.57
CA VAL A 3 -30.21 -7.46 21.25
C VAL A 3 -30.67 -6.31 20.36
N LEU A 4 -30.02 -6.12 19.22
CA LEU A 4 -30.38 -5.09 18.23
C LEU A 4 -31.74 -5.39 17.60
N THR A 5 -32.56 -4.36 17.41
CA THR A 5 -33.84 -4.49 16.70
C THR A 5 -33.62 -4.76 15.21
N SER A 6 -34.61 -5.31 14.51
CA SER A 6 -34.48 -5.63 13.07
C SER A 6 -34.15 -4.39 12.23
N GLU A 7 -34.72 -3.22 12.56
CA GLU A 7 -34.41 -1.95 11.89
C GLU A 7 -32.97 -1.50 12.12
N GLU A 8 -32.45 -1.63 13.36
CA GLU A 8 -31.06 -1.29 13.67
C GLU A 8 -30.07 -2.18 12.89
N LYS A 9 -30.40 -3.46 12.71
CA LYS A 9 -29.60 -4.38 11.88
C LYS A 9 -29.64 -4.00 10.41
N GLU A 10 -30.80 -3.65 9.88
CA GLU A 10 -30.97 -3.25 8.48
C GLU A 10 -30.20 -1.96 8.16
N ILE A 11 -30.32 -0.95 9.02
CA ILE A 11 -29.58 0.32 8.91
C ILE A 11 -28.06 0.06 8.98
N ALA A 12 -27.61 -0.82 9.88
CA ALA A 12 -26.21 -1.18 9.98
C ALA A 12 -25.71 -1.87 8.69
N THR A 13 -26.48 -2.81 8.13
CA THR A 13 -26.09 -3.48 6.88
C THR A 13 -26.03 -2.53 5.69
N VAL A 14 -27.01 -1.64 5.52
CA VAL A 14 -27.02 -0.62 4.45
C VAL A 14 -25.86 0.37 4.62
N SER A 15 -25.59 0.79 5.86
CA SER A 15 -24.50 1.72 6.17
C SER A 15 -23.12 1.10 5.93
N ILE A 16 -22.96 -0.19 6.24
CA ILE A 16 -21.73 -0.96 5.97
C ILE A 16 -21.52 -1.11 4.45
N GLY A 17 -22.56 -1.49 3.69
CA GLY A 17 -22.47 -1.60 2.24
C GLY A 17 -22.09 -0.27 1.55
N ARG A 18 -22.69 0.84 2.00
CA ARG A 18 -22.33 2.17 1.48
C ARG A 18 -20.87 2.54 1.78
N LYS A 19 -20.36 2.19 2.97
CA LYS A 19 -18.95 2.43 3.33
C LYS A 19 -18.00 1.60 2.47
N SER A 20 -18.30 0.32 2.22
CA SER A 20 -17.46 -0.52 1.35
C SER A 20 -17.42 0.00 -0.09
N ASP A 21 -18.54 0.50 -0.61
CA ASP A 21 -18.59 1.06 -1.97
C ASP A 21 -17.76 2.34 -2.09
N LEU A 22 -17.84 3.22 -1.09
CA LEU A 22 -17.02 4.44 -1.03
C LEU A 22 -15.53 4.12 -0.94
N THR A 23 -15.13 3.13 -0.13
CA THR A 23 -13.72 2.71 -0.05
C THR A 23 -13.22 2.13 -1.37
N ASN A 24 -14.04 1.34 -2.06
CA ASN A 24 -13.69 0.79 -3.37
C ASN A 24 -13.56 1.89 -4.43
N GLN A 25 -14.45 2.88 -4.43
CA GLN A 25 -14.35 4.04 -5.32
C GLN A 25 -13.09 4.86 -5.05
N HIS A 26 -12.75 5.09 -3.78
CA HIS A 26 -11.53 5.80 -3.41
C HIS A 26 -10.27 5.05 -3.86
N LEU A 27 -10.21 3.74 -3.64
CA LEU A 27 -9.11 2.90 -4.09
C LEU A 27 -8.97 2.94 -5.62
N LYS A 28 -10.07 2.78 -6.36
CA LYS A 28 -10.06 2.86 -7.83
C LYS A 28 -9.61 4.24 -8.33
N ALA A 29 -10.01 5.33 -7.68
CA ALA A 29 -9.56 6.67 -8.02
C ALA A 29 -8.05 6.87 -7.77
N SER A 30 -7.52 6.34 -6.66
CA SER A 30 -6.09 6.36 -6.37
C SER A 30 -5.29 5.56 -7.41
N ILE A 31 -5.73 4.35 -7.75
CA ILE A 31 -5.11 3.54 -8.81
C ILE A 31 -5.16 4.27 -10.15
N TRP A 32 -6.31 4.87 -10.49
CA TRP A 32 -6.45 5.64 -11.74
C TRP A 32 -5.41 6.76 -11.82
N TYR A 33 -5.23 7.51 -10.74
CA TYR A 33 -4.23 8.59 -10.69
C TYR A 33 -2.81 8.05 -10.89
N SER A 34 -2.41 7.04 -10.13
CA SER A 34 -1.06 6.45 -10.22
C SER A 34 -0.78 5.85 -11.59
N VAL A 35 -1.72 5.09 -12.15
CA VAL A 35 -1.57 4.48 -13.47
C VAL A 35 -1.52 5.54 -14.57
N SER A 36 -2.37 6.57 -14.49
CA SER A 36 -2.35 7.66 -15.48
C SER A 36 -1.02 8.39 -15.48
N LYS A 37 -0.43 8.64 -14.30
CA LYS A 37 0.90 9.23 -14.16
C LYS A 37 1.99 8.36 -14.78
N MET A 38 2.02 7.07 -14.47
CA MET A 38 2.97 6.13 -15.07
C MET A 38 2.82 6.07 -16.60
N VAL A 39 1.59 6.04 -17.11
CA VAL A 39 1.32 6.02 -18.54
C VAL A 39 1.81 7.30 -19.22
N GLU A 40 1.55 8.47 -18.63
CA GLU A 40 2.04 9.76 -19.14
C GLU A 40 3.58 9.79 -19.20
N GLU A 41 4.25 9.34 -18.14
CA GLU A 41 5.71 9.28 -18.07
C GLU A 41 6.32 8.34 -19.11
N GLU A 42 5.81 7.12 -19.23
CA GLU A 42 6.29 6.14 -20.21
C GLU A 42 6.00 6.56 -21.64
N THR A 43 4.82 7.13 -21.88
CA THR A 43 4.44 7.66 -23.19
C THR A 43 5.37 8.80 -23.61
N LYS A 44 5.72 9.69 -22.69
CA LYS A 44 6.69 10.77 -22.93
C LYS A 44 8.07 10.22 -23.30
N LYS A 45 8.59 9.24 -22.56
CA LYS A 45 9.88 8.59 -22.85
C LYS A 45 9.89 7.96 -24.25
N LEU A 46 8.83 7.23 -24.59
CA LEU A 46 8.70 6.62 -25.92
C LEU A 46 8.63 7.67 -27.04
N SER A 47 7.96 8.80 -26.80
CA SER A 47 7.93 9.90 -27.76
C SER A 47 9.30 10.53 -27.99
N GLU A 48 10.08 10.71 -26.93
CA GLU A 48 11.45 11.22 -26.98
C GLU A 48 12.39 10.25 -27.74
N ASP A 49 12.31 8.96 -27.44
CA ASP A 49 13.16 7.92 -28.06
C ASP A 49 12.85 7.69 -29.54
N SER A 50 11.58 7.76 -29.93
CA SER A 50 11.13 7.50 -31.31
C SER A 50 11.12 8.75 -32.20
N GLY A 51 11.17 9.95 -31.60
CA GLY A 51 11.02 11.22 -32.31
C GLY A 51 9.60 11.47 -32.86
N THR A 52 8.62 10.65 -32.45
CA THR A 52 7.20 10.76 -32.84
C THR A 52 6.33 10.98 -31.62
N ASP A 53 5.30 11.81 -31.74
CA ASP A 53 4.35 12.04 -30.65
C ASP A 53 3.45 10.80 -30.45
N ILE A 54 3.76 10.05 -29.41
CA ILE A 54 2.97 8.91 -28.94
C ILE A 54 2.08 9.43 -27.81
N THR A 55 0.80 9.04 -27.84
CA THR A 55 -0.18 9.38 -26.80
C THR A 55 -1.00 8.16 -26.41
N ALA A 56 -1.35 8.04 -25.13
CA ALA A 56 -2.19 6.96 -24.64
C ALA A 56 -3.67 7.33 -24.76
N THR A 57 -4.48 6.43 -25.32
CA THR A 57 -5.93 6.66 -25.43
C THR A 57 -6.61 6.53 -24.06
N PRO A 58 -7.69 7.30 -23.77
CA PRO A 58 -8.44 7.16 -22.52
C PRO A 58 -8.97 5.75 -22.27
N ARG A 59 -9.32 5.03 -23.34
CA ARG A 59 -9.77 3.63 -23.29
C ARG A 59 -8.65 2.69 -22.84
N PHE A 60 -7.43 2.90 -23.34
CA PHE A 60 -6.26 2.14 -22.91
C PHE A 60 -5.98 2.34 -21.42
N THR A 61 -5.94 3.59 -20.96
CA THR A 61 -5.74 3.91 -19.54
C THR A 61 -6.82 3.30 -18.66
N ALA A 62 -8.10 3.38 -19.05
CA ALA A 62 -9.19 2.76 -18.32
C ALA A 62 -9.06 1.22 -18.23
N ALA A 63 -8.68 0.57 -19.34
CA ALA A 63 -8.45 -0.87 -19.35
C ALA A 63 -7.27 -1.28 -18.46
N LEU A 64 -6.19 -0.49 -18.46
CA LEU A 64 -5.01 -0.73 -17.63
C LEU A 64 -5.30 -0.56 -16.14
N VAL A 65 -6.08 0.45 -15.77
CA VAL A 65 -6.52 0.66 -14.37
C VAL A 65 -7.33 -0.54 -13.86
N GLU A 66 -8.25 -1.04 -14.67
CA GLU A 66 -9.06 -2.20 -14.29
C GLU A 66 -8.22 -3.49 -14.25
N LEU A 67 -7.22 -3.63 -15.12
CA LEU A 67 -6.25 -4.74 -15.05
C LEU A 67 -5.44 -4.69 -13.75
N VAL A 68 -4.91 -3.52 -13.39
CA VAL A 68 -4.13 -3.33 -12.15
C VAL A 68 -4.99 -3.61 -10.91
N TYR A 69 -6.24 -3.15 -10.90
CA TYR A 69 -7.17 -3.42 -9.80
C TYR A 69 -7.40 -4.92 -9.58
N ARG A 70 -7.63 -5.68 -10.66
CA ARG A 70 -7.76 -7.15 -10.58
C ARG A 70 -6.48 -7.79 -10.08
N GLN A 71 -5.33 -7.39 -10.63
CA GLN A 71 -4.04 -7.94 -10.22
C GLN A 71 -3.74 -7.69 -8.75
N LEU A 72 -4.11 -6.52 -8.21
CA LEU A 72 -3.97 -6.21 -6.78
C LEU A 72 -4.85 -7.10 -5.90
N THR A 73 -6.04 -7.46 -6.38
CA THR A 73 -6.94 -8.38 -5.67
C THR A 73 -6.31 -9.77 -5.61
N ASP A 74 -5.86 -10.29 -6.75
CA ASP A 74 -5.22 -11.61 -6.84
C ASP A 74 -3.94 -11.68 -5.98
N VAL A 75 -3.09 -10.66 -6.04
CA VAL A 75 -1.86 -10.60 -5.23
C VAL A 75 -2.20 -10.51 -3.74
N GLY A 76 -3.21 -9.75 -3.36
CA GLY A 76 -3.66 -9.65 -1.97
C GLY A 76 -4.12 -10.99 -1.40
N GLU A 77 -4.91 -11.74 -2.17
CA GLU A 77 -5.36 -13.09 -1.81
C GLU A 77 -4.18 -14.06 -1.68
N ASP A 78 -3.28 -14.06 -2.66
CA ASP A 78 -2.09 -14.92 -2.63
C ASP A 78 -1.19 -14.63 -1.41
N LEU A 79 -0.95 -13.34 -1.11
CA LEU A 79 -0.16 -12.94 0.06
C LEU A 79 -0.80 -13.42 1.38
N GLU A 80 -2.12 -13.31 1.49
CA GLU A 80 -2.83 -13.79 2.68
C GLU A 80 -2.73 -15.32 2.81
N LEU A 81 -2.88 -16.04 1.68
CA LEU A 81 -2.76 -17.50 1.64
C LEU A 81 -1.36 -17.97 2.03
N PHE A 82 -0.29 -17.31 1.55
CA PHE A 82 1.08 -17.67 1.91
C PHE A 82 1.39 -17.41 3.39
N ALA A 83 0.95 -16.28 3.92
CA ALA A 83 1.10 -15.99 5.35
C ALA A 83 0.36 -17.03 6.21
N LYS A 84 -0.88 -17.37 5.85
CA LYS A 84 -1.68 -18.41 6.52
C LYS A 84 -1.04 -19.79 6.42
N HIS A 85 -0.49 -20.16 5.27
CA HIS A 85 0.21 -21.44 5.08
C HIS A 85 1.40 -21.59 6.04
N ALA A 86 2.11 -20.48 6.32
CA ALA A 86 3.19 -20.42 7.30
C ALA A 86 2.71 -20.20 8.75
N LYS A 87 1.40 -20.30 9.02
CA LYS A 87 0.76 -20.06 10.33
C LYS A 87 1.00 -18.65 10.89
N ARG A 88 1.26 -17.67 10.02
CA ARG A 88 1.42 -16.26 10.38
C ARG A 88 0.12 -15.49 10.14
N LYS A 89 -0.05 -14.40 10.91
CA LYS A 89 -1.12 -13.41 10.70
C LYS A 89 -0.61 -12.10 10.08
N THR A 90 0.71 -11.96 9.99
CA THR A 90 1.40 -10.80 9.44
C THR A 90 2.10 -11.22 8.16
N ILE A 91 1.86 -10.48 7.07
CA ILE A 91 2.51 -10.65 5.77
C ILE A 91 3.94 -10.12 5.88
N ILE A 92 4.90 -10.88 5.33
CA ILE A 92 6.33 -10.55 5.33
C ILE A 92 6.88 -10.55 3.89
N PRO A 93 8.06 -9.95 3.61
CA PRO A 93 8.62 -9.88 2.26
C PRO A 93 8.76 -11.25 1.56
N GLU A 94 9.00 -12.32 2.32
CA GLU A 94 9.07 -13.69 1.80
C GLU A 94 7.76 -14.15 1.14
N ASP A 95 6.60 -13.66 1.60
CA ASP A 95 5.30 -13.96 0.99
C ASP A 95 5.23 -13.37 -0.43
N LEU A 96 5.77 -12.15 -0.64
CA LEU A 96 5.85 -11.53 -1.96
C LEU A 96 6.85 -12.25 -2.88
N LEU A 97 7.94 -12.79 -2.33
CA LEU A 97 8.84 -13.66 -3.07
C LEU A 97 8.12 -14.96 -3.52
N MET A 98 7.19 -15.48 -2.71
CA MET A 98 6.37 -16.63 -3.09
C MET A 98 5.39 -16.31 -4.21
N VAL A 99 4.79 -15.12 -4.23
CA VAL A 99 3.95 -14.64 -5.35
C VAL A 99 4.75 -14.62 -6.66
N SER A 100 5.98 -14.10 -6.63
CA SER A 100 6.83 -13.98 -7.82
C SER A 100 7.53 -15.28 -8.26
N ARG A 101 7.29 -16.43 -7.61
CA ARG A 101 8.02 -17.70 -7.84
C ARG A 101 8.01 -18.23 -9.28
N LYS A 102 7.02 -17.84 -10.09
CA LYS A 102 6.92 -18.26 -11.50
C LYS A 102 7.74 -17.39 -12.45
N ASN A 103 8.19 -16.22 -11.99
CA ASN A 103 8.97 -15.27 -12.77
C ASN A 103 10.31 -15.03 -12.05
N ASN A 104 11.33 -15.80 -12.43
CA ASN A 104 12.65 -15.75 -11.81
C ASN A 104 13.28 -14.35 -11.90
N ALA A 105 13.16 -13.68 -13.05
CA ALA A 105 13.70 -12.33 -13.23
C ALA A 105 13.07 -11.32 -12.27
N LEU A 106 11.73 -11.34 -12.15
CA LEU A 106 11.03 -10.48 -11.19
C LEU A 106 11.42 -10.81 -9.75
N ARG A 107 11.54 -12.10 -9.42
CA ARG A 107 11.93 -12.54 -8.08
C ARG A 107 13.33 -12.05 -7.71
N ASP A 108 14.27 -12.06 -8.65
CA ASP A 108 15.63 -11.61 -8.40
C ASP A 108 15.72 -10.09 -8.24
N ILE A 109 15.00 -9.32 -9.07
CA ILE A 109 14.87 -7.85 -8.89
C ILE A 109 14.27 -7.51 -7.51
N LEU A 110 13.23 -8.24 -7.09
CA LEU A 110 12.60 -8.01 -5.79
C LEU A 110 13.52 -8.36 -4.61
N LYS A 111 14.37 -9.38 -4.75
CA LYS A 111 15.38 -9.70 -3.73
C LYS A 111 16.45 -8.62 -3.63
N GLU A 112 16.97 -8.16 -4.76
CA GLU A 112 17.95 -7.07 -4.80
C GLU A 112 17.40 -5.81 -4.13
N TYR A 113 16.13 -5.48 -4.44
CA TYR A 113 15.44 -4.37 -3.78
C TYR A 113 15.23 -4.58 -2.27
N LEU A 114 14.94 -5.81 -1.84
CA LEU A 114 14.83 -6.14 -0.42
C LEU A 114 16.19 -6.00 0.31
N GLU A 115 17.28 -6.41 -0.34
CA GLU A 115 18.63 -6.26 0.19
C GLU A 115 19.01 -4.78 0.33
N SER A 116 18.68 -3.94 -0.66
CA SER A 116 18.93 -2.49 -0.56
C SER A 116 18.17 -1.84 0.60
N LEU A 117 16.89 -2.20 0.82
CA LEU A 117 16.11 -1.70 1.95
C LEU A 117 16.71 -2.08 3.31
N ASN A 118 17.24 -3.30 3.42
CA ASN A 118 17.88 -3.76 4.66
C ASN A 118 19.24 -3.08 4.90
N ALA A 119 19.98 -2.79 3.82
CA ALA A 119 21.24 -2.04 3.90
C ALA A 119 21.00 -0.60 4.39
N ASP A 120 19.96 0.06 3.88
CA ASP A 120 19.59 1.42 4.28
C ASP A 120 19.08 1.49 5.74
N GLY A 121 18.34 0.46 6.18
CA GLY A 121 17.85 0.33 7.56
C GLY A 121 18.96 0.14 8.62
N ASN A 122 20.08 -0.48 8.24
CA ASN A 122 21.21 -0.73 9.13
C ASN A 122 22.07 0.52 9.43
N HIS A 123 21.88 1.63 8.71
CA HIS A 123 22.60 2.89 8.98
C HIS A 123 21.90 3.78 10.03
N ALA A 124 20.62 3.51 10.34
CA ALA A 124 19.84 4.28 11.32
C ALA A 124 19.92 3.73 12.76
N THR A 125 20.27 2.45 12.96
CA THR A 125 20.26 1.81 14.29
C THR A 125 21.59 1.94 15.03
N VAL A 126 22.71 2.22 14.34
CA VAL A 126 24.03 2.40 14.99
C VAL A 126 24.18 3.82 15.59
N ALA A 127 23.36 4.79 15.17
CA ALA A 127 23.43 6.17 15.68
C ALA A 127 22.53 6.44 16.91
N ALA A 128 21.66 5.51 17.31
CA ALA A 128 20.65 5.73 18.34
C ALA A 128 21.09 5.33 19.77
N ASP A 129 22.27 4.73 19.97
CA ASP A 129 22.73 4.19 21.27
C ASP A 129 23.71 5.10 22.03
N THR A 130 23.59 6.44 21.96
CA THR A 130 24.40 7.35 22.81
C THR A 130 23.67 8.62 23.29
N ARG A 131 22.35 8.76 23.15
CA ARG A 131 21.64 9.96 23.64
C ARG A 131 20.28 9.70 24.28
N ARG A 132 20.21 8.82 25.29
CA ARG A 132 19.14 8.93 26.30
C ARG A 132 19.72 9.46 27.61
N GLN A 133 19.82 10.78 27.72
CA GLN A 133 19.72 11.41 29.04
C GLN A 133 18.23 11.33 29.46
N PRO A 134 17.93 11.05 30.74
CA PRO A 134 16.56 11.09 31.23
C PRO A 134 16.02 12.52 31.13
N ILE A 135 14.79 12.66 30.62
CA ILE A 135 14.07 13.94 30.56
C ILE A 135 13.84 14.41 32.00
N SER A 136 14.29 15.61 32.36
CA SER A 136 13.95 16.25 33.63
C SER A 136 12.53 16.80 33.56
N ASP A 137 11.76 16.63 34.65
CA ASP A 137 10.35 17.06 34.79
C ASP A 137 10.13 18.58 34.60
N SER A 138 11.18 19.37 34.38
CA SER A 138 11.12 20.81 34.12
C SER A 138 10.79 21.19 32.66
N ASP A 139 10.83 20.24 31.74
CA ASP A 139 10.82 20.52 30.29
C ASP A 139 9.48 20.15 29.61
N ASP A 140 8.40 19.93 30.37
CA ASP A 140 7.07 19.65 29.81
C ASP A 140 6.38 20.96 29.34
N PRO A 141 6.20 21.19 28.02
CA PRO A 141 5.63 22.44 27.50
C PRO A 141 4.12 22.56 27.70
N PHE A 142 3.45 21.58 28.34
CA PHE A 142 2.01 21.57 28.56
C PHE A 142 1.58 21.66 30.03
N SER A 143 2.51 21.93 30.96
CA SER A 143 2.20 22.03 32.40
C SER A 143 1.28 23.20 32.77
N ASP A 144 1.17 24.23 31.91
CA ASP A 144 0.48 25.49 32.23
C ASP A 144 -1.01 25.52 31.81
N LEU A 145 -1.54 24.45 31.22
CA LEU A 145 -2.95 24.38 30.81
C LEU A 145 -3.89 23.75 31.85
N SER A 146 -3.38 23.45 33.05
CA SER A 146 -4.17 22.83 34.13
C SER A 146 -4.80 23.81 35.12
N GLN A 147 -4.63 25.13 34.97
CA GLN A 147 -5.27 26.10 35.85
C GLN A 147 -5.94 27.23 35.07
N SER A 148 -7.16 26.98 34.60
CA SER A 148 -8.24 27.97 34.46
C SER A 148 -9.58 27.26 34.33
#